data_AF-A0A2W4LN42-F1
#
_entry.id   AF-A0A2W4LN42-F1
#
_cell.length_a   1.000
_cell.length_b   1.000
_cell.length_c   1.000
_cell.angle_alpha   90.00
_cell.angle_beta   90.00
_cell.angle_gamma   90.00
#
_symmetry.space_group_name_H-M   'P 1'
#
loop_
_entity.id
_entity.type
_entity.pdbx_description
1 polymer ?
#
loop_
_entity_poly.entity_id
_entity_poly.type
_entity_poly.pdbx_seq_one_letter_code
_entity_poly.pdbx_strand_id
1 'polypeptide(L)'
;AGSRPVLGICVGMQVMFERGVEHGIESRGLSQWPGTVELLQTDVVPNMGWAHVEAPAGTRLFAGVEHERFYFVHSYGARAFPLGTTEDTGPFAAPLVTWSEAGDAAKGRTDRFVAAVENGPLAATQFHPEKSGEAGLHLLRNWVATL
;
A
#
# COMPACT_ATOMS: atom_id res chain seq x y z
N ALA A 1 13.50 8.37 19.36
CA ALA A 1 12.02 8.54 19.37
C ALA A 1 11.50 8.14 18.00
N GLY A 2 11.03 6.90 17.83
CA GLY A 2 10.65 6.35 16.51
C GLY A 2 9.63 5.21 16.60
N SER A 3 8.85 5.16 17.69
CA SER A 3 7.95 4.04 18.02
C SER A 3 6.48 4.44 18.07
N ARG A 4 6.13 5.68 17.71
CA ARG A 4 4.74 6.13 17.72
C ARG A 4 4.03 5.62 16.45
N PRO A 5 2.81 5.07 16.57
CA PRO A 5 2.06 4.64 15.41
C PRO A 5 1.81 5.78 14.41
N VAL A 6 2.00 5.51 13.13
CA VAL A 6 1.76 6.43 12.01
C VAL A 6 0.98 5.70 10.92
N LEU A 7 -0.05 6.34 10.35
CA LEU A 7 -0.76 5.87 9.17
C LEU A 7 -0.56 6.82 8.00
N GLY A 8 0.09 6.35 6.93
CA GLY A 8 0.22 7.07 5.66
C GLY A 8 -0.89 6.67 4.67
N ILE A 9 -1.61 7.63 4.09
CA ILE A 9 -2.69 7.36 3.13
C ILE A 9 -2.36 7.97 1.76
N CYS A 10 -2.47 7.18 0.70
CA CYS A 10 -2.21 7.56 -0.69
C CYS A 10 -0.82 8.20 -0.87
N VAL A 11 -0.72 9.51 -1.12
CA VAL A 11 0.57 10.22 -1.17
C VAL A 11 1.35 10.06 0.14
N GLY A 12 0.65 9.97 1.28
CA GLY A 12 1.25 9.68 2.59
C GLY A 12 1.92 8.31 2.67
N MET A 13 1.45 7.31 1.91
CA MET A 13 2.18 6.05 1.73
C MET A 13 3.37 6.24 0.80
N GLN A 14 3.17 6.93 -0.32
CA GLN A 14 4.20 7.09 -1.36
C GLN A 14 5.46 7.77 -0.84
N VAL A 15 5.31 8.81 0.00
CA VAL A 15 6.46 9.51 0.60
C VAL A 15 7.28 8.64 1.55
N MET A 16 6.78 7.48 2.00
CA MET A 16 7.54 6.57 2.84
C MET A 16 8.60 5.77 2.07
N PHE A 17 8.45 5.65 0.75
CA PHE A 17 9.44 5.00 -0.11
C PHE A 17 10.66 5.90 -0.32
N GLU A 18 11.76 5.31 -0.79
CA GLU A 18 13.01 6.02 -1.05
C GLU A 18 12.88 7.06 -2.17
N ARG A 19 12.14 6.72 -3.22
CA ARG A 19 12.08 7.53 -4.45
C ARG A 19 10.68 7.56 -5.05
N GLY A 20 10.30 8.71 -5.61
CA GLY A 20 9.14 8.87 -6.50
C GLY A 20 9.57 9.40 -7.86
N VAL A 21 8.99 8.87 -8.94
CA VAL A 21 9.18 9.36 -10.31
C VAL A 21 7.82 9.71 -10.89
N GLU A 22 7.51 11.00 -10.93
CA GLU A 22 6.24 11.53 -11.46
C GLU A 22 6.54 12.47 -12.63
N HIS A 23 5.93 12.20 -13.80
CA HIS A 23 6.19 12.94 -15.04
C HIS A 23 7.69 13.04 -15.41
N GLY A 24 8.47 12.02 -15.06
CA GLY A 24 9.92 11.98 -15.28
C GLY A 24 10.74 12.84 -14.29
N ILE A 25 10.09 13.50 -13.33
CA ILE A 25 10.74 14.24 -12.26
C ILE A 25 10.98 13.28 -11.09
N GLU A 26 12.24 13.14 -10.72
CA GLU A 26 12.65 12.32 -9.58
C GLU A 26 12.62 13.13 -8.28
N SER A 27 11.98 12.58 -7.25
CA SER A 27 11.93 13.14 -5.90
C SER A 27 12.38 12.11 -4.86
N ARG A 28 13.05 12.59 -3.80
CA ARG A 28 13.40 11.76 -2.64
C ARG A 28 12.23 11.70 -1.68
N GLY A 29 11.91 10.51 -1.18
CA GLY A 29 10.99 10.32 -0.07
C GLY A 29 11.71 10.25 1.28
N LEU A 30 11.04 9.68 2.27
CA LEU A 30 11.52 9.54 3.64
C LEU A 30 12.40 8.31 3.84
N SER A 31 12.54 7.46 2.81
CA SER A 31 13.37 6.24 2.82
C SER A 31 13.09 5.33 4.01
N GLN A 32 11.82 5.22 4.42
CA GLN A 32 11.39 4.24 5.42
C GLN A 32 11.35 2.83 4.82
N TRP A 33 11.03 2.74 3.52
CA TRP A 33 11.14 1.52 2.73
C TRP A 33 12.00 1.77 1.48
N PRO A 34 12.86 0.83 1.10
CA PRO A 34 13.51 0.87 -0.21
C PRO A 34 12.47 0.72 -1.31
N GLY A 35 12.78 1.24 -2.50
CA GLY A 35 11.94 1.09 -3.68
C GLY A 35 11.51 2.41 -4.27
N THR A 36 10.83 2.31 -5.42
CA THR A 36 10.41 3.45 -6.23
C THR A 36 8.90 3.43 -6.42
N VAL A 37 8.27 4.57 -6.19
CA VAL A 37 6.91 4.87 -6.63
C VAL A 37 7.00 5.42 -8.05
N GLU A 38 6.37 4.73 -9.00
CA GLU A 38 6.47 5.04 -10.43
C GLU A 38 5.14 4.76 -11.15
N LEU A 39 5.05 5.18 -12.41
CA LEU A 39 3.84 5.05 -13.20
C LEU A 39 3.46 3.56 -13.34
N LEU A 40 2.21 3.24 -13.05
CA LEU A 40 1.68 1.90 -13.25
C LEU A 40 1.71 1.53 -14.73
N GLN A 41 2.17 0.31 -15.02
CA GLN A 41 2.34 -0.22 -16.36
C GLN A 41 1.08 -0.94 -16.84
N THR A 42 -0.05 -0.25 -16.85
CA THR A 42 -1.33 -0.74 -17.36
C THR A 42 -1.85 0.18 -18.48
N ASP A 43 -2.78 -0.33 -19.29
CA ASP A 43 -3.36 0.43 -20.40
C ASP A 43 -4.44 1.43 -19.93
N VAL A 44 -4.91 1.33 -18.68
CA VAL A 44 -5.91 2.22 -18.09
C VAL A 44 -5.34 2.95 -16.89
N VAL A 45 -5.05 4.24 -17.05
CA VAL A 45 -4.62 5.15 -15.97
C VAL A 45 -5.49 6.41 -15.91
N PRO A 46 -5.79 6.96 -14.72
CA PRO A 46 -5.40 6.45 -13.40
C PRO A 46 -6.08 5.13 -13.05
N ASN A 47 -5.45 4.32 -12.21
CA ASN A 47 -6.10 3.21 -11.52
C ASN A 47 -7.17 3.81 -10.60
N MET A 48 -8.44 3.66 -10.99
CA MET A 48 -9.55 4.35 -10.35
C MET A 48 -10.74 3.41 -10.15
N GLY A 49 -11.21 3.33 -8.91
CA GLY A 49 -12.37 2.56 -8.54
C GLY A 49 -12.08 1.55 -7.44
N TRP A 50 -13.00 0.61 -7.29
CA TRP A 50 -12.97 -0.39 -6.23
C TRP A 50 -12.19 -1.63 -6.67
N ALA A 51 -11.13 -1.99 -5.97
CA ALA A 51 -10.35 -3.20 -6.25
C ALA A 51 -10.23 -4.07 -4.99
N HIS A 52 -10.12 -5.39 -5.19
CA HIS A 52 -9.77 -6.32 -4.12
C HIS A 52 -8.31 -6.15 -3.73
N VAL A 53 -7.99 -6.59 -2.52
CA VAL A 53 -6.62 -6.64 -2.01
C VAL A 53 -6.24 -8.07 -1.65
N GLU A 54 -4.94 -8.37 -1.75
CA GLU A 54 -4.33 -9.61 -1.30
C GLU A 54 -3.63 -9.33 0.03
N ALA A 55 -4.39 -9.39 1.13
CA ALA A 55 -3.86 -9.15 2.47
C ALA A 55 -3.09 -10.39 2.99
N PRO A 56 -1.89 -10.22 3.59
CA PRO A 56 -1.15 -11.33 4.15
C PRO A 56 -1.80 -11.84 5.43
N ALA A 57 -1.56 -13.11 5.75
CA ALA A 57 -1.99 -13.67 7.03
C ALA A 57 -1.38 -12.90 8.22
N GLY A 58 -2.13 -12.77 9.31
CA GLY A 58 -1.66 -12.10 10.53
C GLY A 58 -1.70 -10.56 10.47
N THR A 59 -2.21 -9.98 9.38
CA THR A 59 -2.52 -8.54 9.30
C THR A 59 -3.43 -8.09 10.44
N ARG A 60 -3.08 -6.98 11.10
CA ARG A 60 -3.95 -6.33 12.08
C ARG A 60 -4.86 -5.35 11.39
N LEU A 61 -4.33 -4.64 10.39
CA LEU A 61 -5.04 -3.61 9.66
C LEU A 61 -6.27 -4.15 8.92
N PHE A 62 -6.15 -5.32 8.28
CA PHE A 62 -7.22 -5.91 7.48
C PHE A 62 -8.05 -6.98 8.21
N ALA A 63 -7.83 -7.19 9.51
CA ALA A 63 -8.59 -8.18 10.28
C ALA A 63 -10.11 -7.99 10.11
N GLY A 64 -10.80 -9.00 9.59
CA GLY A 64 -12.24 -8.98 9.32
C GLY A 64 -12.68 -8.26 8.03
N VAL A 65 -11.74 -7.77 7.22
CA VAL A 65 -11.97 -7.12 5.91
C VAL A 65 -10.95 -7.54 4.85
N GLU A 66 -10.34 -8.72 5.01
CA GLU A 66 -9.24 -9.24 4.19
C GLU A 66 -9.65 -9.47 2.73
N HIS A 67 -10.95 -9.67 2.48
CA HIS A 67 -11.51 -9.98 1.15
C HIS A 67 -12.38 -8.86 0.59
N GLU A 68 -12.47 -7.73 1.28
CA GLU A 68 -13.26 -6.58 0.86
C GLU A 68 -12.60 -5.81 -0.28
N ARG A 69 -13.34 -4.85 -0.83
CA ARG A 69 -12.85 -3.95 -1.87
C ARG A 69 -12.56 -2.57 -1.27
N PHE A 70 -11.48 -1.95 -1.74
CA PHE A 70 -11.09 -0.61 -1.33
C PHE A 70 -11.04 0.34 -2.53
N TYR A 71 -11.23 1.63 -2.28
CA TYR A 71 -11.29 2.66 -3.31
C TYR A 71 -9.90 3.25 -3.61
N PHE A 72 -9.43 3.01 -4.84
CA PHE A 72 -8.17 3.53 -5.37
C PHE A 72 -8.42 4.70 -6.32
N VAL A 73 -7.48 5.65 -6.33
CA VAL A 73 -7.42 6.74 -7.32
C VAL A 73 -5.96 7.22 -7.43
N HIS A 74 -5.18 6.59 -8.30
CA HIS A 74 -3.76 6.93 -8.49
C HIS A 74 -3.23 6.46 -9.84
N SER A 75 -2.27 7.18 -10.41
CA SER A 75 -1.52 6.72 -11.60
C SER A 75 -0.18 6.07 -11.24
N TYR A 76 0.35 6.40 -10.06
CA TYR A 76 1.67 5.98 -9.59
C TYR A 76 1.53 5.04 -8.40
N GLY A 77 2.42 4.06 -8.29
CA GLY A 77 2.45 3.10 -7.18
C GLY A 77 3.80 2.42 -7.03
N ALA A 78 4.04 1.83 -5.87
CA ALA A 78 5.21 0.97 -5.68
C ALA A 78 4.92 -0.41 -6.28
N ARG A 79 5.62 -0.78 -7.35
CA ARG A 79 5.39 -2.02 -8.11
C ARG A 79 6.19 -3.22 -7.60
N ALA A 80 7.12 -2.96 -6.69
CA ALA A 80 7.94 -3.94 -6.00
C ALA A 80 8.15 -3.51 -4.54
N PHE A 81 8.49 -4.47 -3.67
CA PHE A 81 8.83 -4.21 -2.29
C PHE A 81 10.18 -4.88 -1.93
N PRO A 82 11.32 -4.22 -2.24
CA PRO A 82 12.66 -4.84 -2.18
C PRO A 82 13.10 -5.27 -0.79
N LEU A 83 12.53 -4.71 0.28
CA LEU A 83 12.84 -5.10 1.66
C LEU A 83 12.43 -6.57 1.94
N GLY A 84 11.55 -7.14 1.11
CA GLY A 84 11.06 -8.50 1.26
C GLY A 84 9.95 -8.62 2.30
N THR A 85 9.34 -9.80 2.33
CA THR A 85 8.24 -10.18 3.24
C THR A 85 8.51 -11.51 3.95
N THR A 86 9.72 -12.06 3.80
CA THR A 86 10.12 -13.36 4.35
C THR A 86 10.70 -13.21 5.75
N GLU A 87 10.60 -14.27 6.55
CA GLU A 87 11.11 -14.35 7.93
C GLU A 87 12.64 -14.15 8.07
N ASP A 88 13.38 -14.09 6.95
CA ASP A 88 14.82 -13.83 6.90
C ASP A 88 15.17 -12.33 7.00
N THR A 89 14.38 -11.55 7.75
CA THR A 89 14.68 -10.16 8.13
C THR A 89 15.62 -10.09 9.36
N GLY A 90 16.23 -11.22 9.73
CA GLY A 90 17.04 -11.36 10.94
C GLY A 90 16.19 -11.25 12.21
N PRO A 91 16.61 -10.51 13.24
CA PRO A 91 15.89 -10.45 14.52
C PRO A 91 14.61 -9.59 14.48
N PHE A 92 14.32 -8.93 13.35
CA PHE A 92 13.17 -8.03 13.23
C PHE A 92 11.99 -8.73 12.56
N ALA A 93 10.78 -8.39 12.99
CA ALA A 93 9.57 -8.86 12.33
C ALA A 93 9.54 -8.38 10.87
N ALA A 94 9.22 -9.29 9.95
CA ALA A 94 9.08 -8.95 8.54
C ALA A 94 7.88 -8.01 8.31
N PRO A 95 7.97 -7.06 7.37
CA PRO A 95 6.83 -6.26 6.97
C PRO A 95 5.71 -7.12 6.41
N LEU A 96 4.47 -6.81 6.79
CA LEU A 96 3.28 -7.37 6.15
C LEU A 96 2.89 -6.47 4.98
N VAL A 97 2.91 -7.01 3.77
CA VAL A 97 2.66 -6.26 2.53
C VAL A 97 1.42 -6.80 1.86
N THR A 98 0.45 -5.91 1.68
CA THR A 98 -0.80 -6.19 0.97
C THR A 98 -0.66 -5.73 -0.47
N TRP A 99 -1.07 -6.56 -1.42
CA TRP A 99 -0.95 -6.29 -2.85
C TRP A 99 -2.31 -6.03 -3.50
N SER A 100 -2.32 -5.34 -4.63
CA SER A 100 -3.48 -5.21 -5.52
C SER A 100 -3.00 -5.20 -6.96
N GLU A 101 -3.94 -5.37 -7.88
CA GLU A 101 -3.70 -5.29 -9.32
C GLU A 101 -4.43 -4.06 -9.90
N ALA A 102 -3.76 -3.33 -10.78
CA ALA A 102 -4.32 -2.23 -11.55
C ALA A 102 -4.51 -2.64 -13.01
N GLY A 103 -5.56 -2.10 -13.63
CA GLY A 103 -5.97 -2.46 -14.98
C GLY A 103 -7.07 -3.51 -15.00
N ASP A 104 -7.42 -3.94 -16.21
CA ASP A 104 -8.44 -4.95 -16.45
C ASP A 104 -7.86 -5.96 -17.44
N ALA A 105 -7.61 -7.19 -16.98
CA ALA A 105 -7.02 -8.26 -17.78
C ALA A 105 -7.85 -8.59 -19.04
N ALA A 106 -9.15 -8.29 -19.04
CA ALA A 106 -10.00 -8.43 -20.23
C ALA A 106 -9.82 -7.30 -21.24
N LYS A 107 -9.27 -6.15 -20.82
CA LYS A 107 -9.06 -4.95 -21.65
C LYS A 107 -7.61 -4.71 -22.04
N GLY A 108 -6.67 -5.45 -21.45
CA GLY A 108 -5.25 -5.35 -21.79
C GLY A 108 -4.35 -5.72 -20.62
N ARG A 109 -3.25 -4.99 -20.52
CA ARG A 109 -2.19 -5.22 -19.55
C ARG A 109 -2.59 -4.76 -18.16
N THR A 110 -2.26 -5.58 -17.17
CA THR A 110 -2.37 -5.24 -15.76
C THR A 110 -1.00 -5.07 -15.12
N ASP A 111 -0.96 -4.43 -13.96
CA ASP A 111 0.28 -4.20 -13.21
C ASP A 111 0.00 -4.36 -11.72
N ARG A 112 0.88 -5.09 -11.04
CA ARG A 112 0.76 -5.37 -9.61
C ARG A 112 1.46 -4.27 -8.81
N PHE A 113 0.85 -3.86 -7.71
CA PHE A 113 1.39 -2.81 -6.86
C PHE A 113 1.09 -3.04 -5.38
N VAL A 114 1.88 -2.42 -4.52
CA VAL A 114 1.69 -2.46 -3.06
C VAL A 114 0.47 -1.62 -2.70
N ALA A 115 -0.56 -2.27 -2.16
CA ALA A 115 -1.80 -1.64 -1.75
C ALA A 115 -1.76 -1.16 -0.29
N ALA A 116 -1.03 -1.85 0.58
CA ALA A 116 -0.77 -1.42 1.95
C ALA A 116 0.47 -2.09 2.54
N VAL A 117 1.03 -1.50 3.60
CA VAL A 117 2.17 -2.04 4.36
C VAL A 117 1.90 -1.87 5.86
N GLU A 118 2.17 -2.91 6.65
CA GLU A 118 2.34 -2.83 8.10
C GLU A 118 3.80 -3.21 8.43
N ASN A 119 4.55 -2.26 8.99
CA ASN A 119 5.96 -2.45 9.36
C ASN A 119 6.25 -1.76 10.70
N GLY A 120 6.15 -2.53 11.79
CA GLY A 120 6.32 -2.00 13.14
C GLY A 120 5.30 -0.87 13.44
N PRO A 121 5.75 0.34 13.81
CA PRO A 121 4.85 1.47 14.08
C PRO A 121 4.30 2.15 12.81
N LEU A 122 4.79 1.77 11.61
CA LEU A 122 4.34 2.35 10.35
C LEU A 122 3.27 1.47 9.71
N ALA A 123 2.09 2.04 9.49
CA ALA A 123 1.08 1.49 8.60
C ALA A 123 0.89 2.44 7.42
N ALA A 124 0.58 1.91 6.23
CA ALA A 124 0.25 2.76 5.10
C ALA A 124 -0.70 2.07 4.12
N THR A 125 -1.55 2.84 3.44
CA THR A 125 -2.47 2.37 2.41
C THR A 125 -2.36 3.23 1.15
N GLN A 126 -2.33 2.61 -0.03
CA GLN A 126 -2.36 3.32 -1.31
C GLN A 126 -3.79 3.74 -1.65
N PHE A 127 -4.78 2.94 -1.27
CA PHE A 127 -6.19 3.31 -1.32
C PHE A 127 -6.56 4.32 -0.23
N HIS A 128 -7.75 4.89 -0.37
CA HIS A 128 -8.35 5.84 0.55
C HIS A 128 -9.35 5.13 1.47
N PRO A 129 -8.97 4.72 2.70
CA PRO A 129 -9.90 4.04 3.60
C PRO A 129 -11.11 4.92 3.94
N GLU A 130 -10.95 6.24 4.01
CA GLU A 130 -12.05 7.18 4.23
C GLU A 130 -13.05 7.25 3.05
N LYS A 131 -12.67 6.74 1.87
CA LYS A 131 -13.53 6.63 0.68
C LYS A 131 -13.97 5.20 0.40
N SER A 132 -13.60 4.24 1.25
CA SER A 132 -13.82 2.81 1.04
C SER A 132 -15.01 2.26 1.84
N GLY A 133 -15.98 3.12 2.20
CA GLY A 133 -17.21 2.72 2.87
C GLY A 133 -16.97 2.01 4.21
N GLU A 134 -17.81 1.02 4.54
CA GLU A 134 -17.71 0.27 5.80
C GLU A 134 -16.41 -0.51 5.93
N ALA A 135 -15.89 -1.09 4.83
CA ALA A 135 -14.61 -1.79 4.84
C ALA A 135 -13.46 -0.84 5.24
N GLY A 136 -13.45 0.36 4.67
CA GLY A 136 -12.50 1.40 5.04
C GLY A 136 -12.63 1.89 6.48
N LEU A 137 -13.85 2.09 6.97
CA LEU A 137 -14.10 2.45 8.36
C LEU A 137 -13.67 1.35 9.34
N HIS A 138 -13.91 0.10 9.01
CA HIS A 138 -13.43 -1.04 9.79
C HIS A 138 -11.90 -1.03 9.86
N LEU A 139 -11.23 -0.89 8.72
CA LEU A 139 -9.77 -0.80 8.67
C LEU A 139 -9.21 0.34 9.55
N LEU A 140 -9.85 1.51 9.53
CA LEU A 140 -9.47 2.63 10.41
C LEU A 140 -9.69 2.32 11.90
N ARG A 141 -10.77 1.61 12.25
CA ARG A 141 -10.99 1.14 13.64
C ARG A 141 -9.91 0.15 14.06
N ASN A 142 -9.50 -0.76 13.17
CA ASN A 142 -8.41 -1.70 13.42
C ASN A 142 -7.10 -0.95 13.71
N TRP A 143 -6.76 0.05 12.89
CA TRP A 143 -5.57 0.87 13.11
C TRP A 143 -5.62 1.62 14.45
N VAL A 144 -6.75 2.26 14.79
CA VAL A 144 -6.92 2.96 16.07
C VAL A 144 -6.78 2.01 17.27
N ALA A 145 -7.22 0.77 17.14
CA ALA A 145 -7.05 -0.26 18.17
C ALA A 145 -5.59 -0.72 18.36
N THR A 146 -4.66 -0.24 17.52
CA THR A 146 -3.22 -0.50 17.67
C THR A 146 -2.45 0.56 18.45
N LEU A 147 -3.09 1.69 18.77
CA LEU A 147 -2.49 2.86 19.43
C LEU A 147 -2.17 2.65 20.91
#